data_AF-A0A6L8DVA0-F1
#
_entry.id   AF-A0A6L8DVA0-F1
#
_cell.length_a   1.000
_cell.length_b   1.000
_cell.length_c   1.000
_cell.angle_alpha   90.00
_cell.angle_beta   90.00
_cell.angle_gamma   90.00
#
_symmetry.space_group_name_H-M   'P 1'
#
loop_
_entity.id
_entity.type
_entity.pdbx_description
1 polymer ?
#
loop_
_entity_poly.entity_id
_entity_poly.type
_entity_poly.pdbx_seq_one_letter_code
_entity_poly.pdbx_strand_id
1 'polypeptide(L)'
;MDIDREQWSGEGDFTEQLLAWLAERDDIVFLRVEDAVATRAEVDYNFISNEIYVGFRTRDRQERRRLWGVVPVRRTIVEKVTTMEALETALADDPELGAPDYADEGMIQYLHTQRVIPPYQTRGYKLIELVRIYEAGAAPRD
;
A
#
# COMPACT_ATOMS: atom_id res chain seq x y z
N MET A 1 6.07 13.71 -4.95
CA MET A 1 5.12 12.60 -4.79
C MET A 1 3.78 13.06 -5.33
N ASP A 2 3.15 12.29 -6.21
CA ASP A 2 1.75 12.53 -6.63
C ASP A 2 0.85 11.55 -5.86
N ILE A 3 -0.25 12.05 -5.29
CA ILE A 3 -1.19 11.25 -4.49
C ILE A 3 -2.61 11.53 -4.98
N ASP A 4 -3.20 10.56 -5.67
CA ASP A 4 -4.62 10.58 -6.03
C ASP A 4 -5.48 10.14 -4.83
N ARG A 5 -6.38 11.03 -4.40
CA ARG A 5 -7.29 10.82 -3.26
C ARG A 5 -8.76 10.97 -3.68
N GLU A 6 -9.07 11.02 -4.97
CA GLU A 6 -10.41 11.40 -5.46
C GLU A 6 -11.51 10.40 -5.06
N GLN A 7 -11.15 9.13 -4.91
CA GLN A 7 -12.08 8.04 -4.57
C GLN A 7 -12.00 7.60 -3.10
N TRP A 8 -11.34 8.39 -2.26
CA TRP A 8 -11.23 8.11 -0.83
C TRP A 8 -12.07 9.10 -0.03
N SER A 9 -12.88 8.57 0.88
CA SER A 9 -13.72 9.33 1.82
C SER A 9 -12.91 10.23 2.76
N GLY A 10 -11.62 9.94 2.95
CA GLY A 10 -10.79 10.54 3.98
C GLY A 10 -10.97 9.87 5.35
N GLU A 11 -11.65 8.72 5.42
CA GLU A 11 -11.82 7.96 6.65
C GLU A 11 -10.66 6.98 6.88
N GLY A 12 -10.20 6.92 8.13
CA GLY A 12 -9.22 5.96 8.62
C GLY A 12 -7.91 6.62 9.03
N ASP A 13 -7.67 6.70 10.35
CA ASP A 13 -6.47 7.34 10.89
C ASP A 13 -5.22 6.52 10.54
N PHE A 14 -5.35 5.18 10.55
CA PHE A 14 -4.26 4.28 10.18
C PHE A 14 -3.97 4.35 8.68
N THR A 15 -5.00 4.56 7.86
CA THR A 15 -4.82 4.78 6.41
C THR A 15 -4.03 6.05 6.12
N GLU A 16 -4.35 7.17 6.78
CA GLU A 16 -3.58 8.42 6.61
C GLU A 16 -2.13 8.25 7.10
N GLN A 17 -1.90 7.52 8.21
CA GLN A 17 -0.55 7.22 8.70
C GLN A 17 0.27 6.43 7.66
N LEU A 18 -0.32 5.38 7.07
CA LEU A 18 0.31 4.61 5.99
C LEU A 18 0.60 5.49 4.77
N LEU A 19 -0.33 6.36 4.36
CA LEU A 19 -0.11 7.26 3.23
C LEU A 19 1.02 8.26 3.49
N ALA A 20 1.10 8.81 4.71
CA ALA A 20 2.18 9.71 5.08
C ALA A 20 3.54 8.98 4.99
N TRP A 21 3.65 7.79 5.56
CA TRP A 21 4.87 6.99 5.52
C TRP A 21 5.27 6.62 4.08
N LEU A 22 4.32 6.16 3.26
CA LEU A 22 4.57 5.82 1.86
C LEU A 22 4.98 7.05 1.02
N ALA A 23 4.43 8.22 1.33
CA ALA A 23 4.73 9.47 0.60
C ALA A 23 6.14 9.99 0.84
N GLU A 24 6.78 9.62 1.95
CA GLU A 24 8.16 10.00 2.28
C GLU A 24 9.21 9.13 1.57
N ARG A 25 8.78 8.06 0.88
CA ARG A 25 9.70 7.11 0.25
C ARG A 25 10.21 7.56 -1.11
N ASP A 26 11.52 7.50 -1.29
CA ASP A 26 12.17 7.81 -2.56
C ASP A 26 11.95 6.73 -3.65
N ASP A 27 11.63 5.49 -3.29
CA ASP A 27 11.41 4.40 -4.24
C ASP A 27 9.97 4.33 -4.77
N ILE A 28 9.08 5.20 -4.30
CA ILE A 28 7.71 5.35 -4.76
C ILE A 28 7.56 6.67 -5.53
N VAL A 29 6.85 6.64 -6.66
CA VAL A 29 6.62 7.83 -7.52
C VAL A 29 5.17 8.27 -7.56
N PHE A 30 4.25 7.37 -7.21
CA PHE A 30 2.81 7.58 -7.31
C PHE A 30 2.10 6.82 -6.18
N LEU A 31 1.06 7.43 -5.62
CA LEU A 31 0.09 6.79 -4.74
C LEU A 31 -1.32 7.08 -5.24
N ARG A 32 -2.21 6.12 -5.04
CA ARG A 32 -3.65 6.33 -5.11
C ARG A 32 -4.34 5.63 -3.96
N VAL A 33 -5.30 6.28 -3.33
CA VAL A 33 -6.11 5.70 -2.27
C VAL A 33 -7.59 5.74 -2.66
N GLU A 34 -8.30 4.66 -2.38
CA GLU A 34 -9.72 4.49 -2.71
C GLU A 34 -10.44 3.78 -1.56
N ASP A 35 -11.71 4.14 -1.32
CA ASP A 35 -12.59 3.36 -0.44
C ASP A 35 -12.94 2.02 -1.11
N ALA A 36 -12.79 0.91 -0.39
CA ALA A 36 -13.26 -0.37 -0.88
C ALA A 36 -14.78 -0.51 -0.68
N VAL A 37 -15.43 -1.30 -1.54
CA VAL A 37 -16.88 -1.56 -1.51
C VAL A 37 -17.37 -2.18 -0.17
N ALA A 38 -16.45 -2.70 0.64
CA ALA A 38 -16.76 -3.41 1.89
C ALA A 38 -16.96 -2.50 3.11
N THR A 39 -16.82 -1.17 3.01
CA THR A 39 -17.02 -0.24 4.14
C THR A 39 -18.45 -0.34 4.70
N ARG A 40 -18.57 -0.61 6.01
CA ARG A 40 -19.85 -0.85 6.71
C ARG A 40 -19.81 -0.25 8.11
N ALA A 41 -20.86 0.50 8.46
CA ALA A 41 -21.10 0.98 9.82
C ALA A 41 -22.21 0.15 10.47
N GLU A 42 -21.93 -0.47 11.61
CA GLU A 42 -22.89 -1.18 12.44
C GLU A 42 -22.96 -0.56 13.85
N VAL A 43 -23.96 -0.96 14.65
CA VAL A 43 -24.23 -0.35 15.96
C VAL A 43 -23.07 -0.53 16.95
N ASP A 44 -22.33 -1.64 16.84
CA ASP A 44 -21.25 -1.99 17.77
C ASP A 44 -19.84 -1.84 17.17
N TYR A 45 -19.73 -1.73 15.85
CA TYR A 45 -18.44 -1.53 15.18
C TYR A 45 -18.57 -0.71 13.89
N ASN A 46 -17.53 0.06 13.60
CA ASN A 46 -17.32 0.68 12.30
C ASN A 46 -16.21 -0.08 11.60
N PHE A 47 -16.46 -0.48 10.36
CA PHE A 47 -15.49 -1.15 9.51
C PHE A 47 -15.19 -0.26 8.31
N ILE A 48 -13.96 0.25 8.28
CA ILE A 48 -13.39 1.01 7.18
C ILE A 48 -12.54 0.04 6.38
N SER A 49 -12.71 0.03 5.06
CA SER A 49 -11.86 -0.75 4.16
C SER A 49 -11.32 0.17 3.09
N ASN A 50 -10.00 0.30 3.03
CA ASN A 50 -9.30 1.16 2.08
C ASN A 50 -8.29 0.37 1.27
N GLU A 51 -8.08 0.80 0.03
CA GLU A 51 -7.07 0.24 -0.86
C GLU A 51 -6.09 1.34 -1.27
N ILE A 52 -4.79 1.04 -1.15
CA ILE A 52 -3.69 1.91 -1.55
C ILE A 52 -2.97 1.27 -2.72
N TYR A 53 -2.80 2.00 -3.80
CA TYR A 53 -2.04 1.58 -4.98
C TYR A 53 -0.72 2.33 -5.04
N VAL A 54 0.39 1.58 -5.04
CA VAL A 54 1.75 2.14 -5.05
C VAL A 54 2.41 1.99 -6.42
N GLY A 55 2.90 3.10 -6.99
CA GLY A 55 3.70 3.08 -8.21
C GLY A 55 5.18 3.15 -7.86
N PHE A 56 5.93 2.08 -8.13
CA PHE A 56 7.37 2.05 -7.86
C PHE A 56 8.18 2.82 -8.90
N ARG A 57 9.25 3.50 -8.45
CA ARG A 57 10.24 4.12 -9.33
C ARG A 57 10.88 3.04 -10.20
N THR A 58 11.14 3.38 -11.45
CA THR A 58 11.86 2.52 -12.39
C THR A 58 13.21 3.12 -12.76
N ARG A 59 14.16 2.27 -13.15
CA ARG A 59 15.46 2.67 -13.67
C ARG A 59 15.82 1.88 -14.92
N ASP A 60 16.52 2.54 -15.83
CA ASP A 60 17.09 1.91 -17.00
C ASP A 60 18.37 1.17 -16.65
N ARG A 61 18.37 -0.14 -16.88
CA ARG A 61 19.56 -0.98 -16.77
C ARG A 61 20.00 -1.45 -18.15
N GLN A 62 21.26 -1.16 -18.49
CA GLN A 62 21.88 -1.71 -19.69
C GLN A 62 22.32 -3.14 -19.45
N GLU A 63 21.64 -4.09 -20.06
CA GLU A 63 22.06 -5.47 -20.09
C GLU A 63 22.87 -5.75 -21.36
N ARG A 64 24.04 -6.37 -21.20
CA ARG A 64 24.81 -6.90 -22.33
C ARG A 64 24.46 -8.37 -22.49
N ARG A 65 23.72 -8.70 -23.55
CA ARG A 65 23.45 -10.09 -23.93
C ARG A 65 24.21 -10.44 -25.19
N ARG A 66 24.54 -11.72 -25.37
CA ARG A 66 25.09 -12.20 -26.64
C ARG A 66 23.97 -12.79 -27.51
N LEU A 67 23.75 -12.23 -28.69
CA LEU A 67 22.97 -12.90 -29.73
C LEU A 67 23.80 -14.09 -30.25
N TRP A 68 23.20 -15.28 -30.30
CA TRP A 68 23.86 -16.53 -30.74
C TRP A 68 25.15 -16.89 -29.98
N GLY A 69 25.35 -16.39 -28.75
CA GLY A 69 26.56 -16.63 -27.96
C GLY A 69 27.81 -15.84 -28.38
N VAL A 70 27.73 -15.06 -29.46
CA VAL A 70 28.90 -14.39 -30.08
C VAL A 70 28.72 -12.88 -30.28
N VAL A 71 27.53 -12.40 -30.66
CA VAL A 71 27.34 -10.97 -31.00
C VAL A 71 26.91 -10.20 -29.76
N PRO A 72 27.73 -9.28 -29.22
CA PRO A 72 27.34 -8.48 -28.06
C PRO A 72 26.27 -7.47 -28.45
N VAL A 73 25.09 -7.59 -27.84
CA VAL A 73 23.97 -6.66 -28.01
C VAL A 73 23.70 -5.99 -26.67
N ARG A 74 23.49 -4.67 -26.72
CA ARG A 74 23.05 -3.89 -25.56
C ARG A 74 21.53 -3.79 -25.62
N ARG A 75 20.86 -4.15 -24.53
CA ARG A 75 19.42 -3.95 -24.34
C ARG A 75 19.22 -3.07 -23.11
N THR A 76 18.44 -2.01 -23.23
CA THR A 76 17.94 -1.29 -22.07
C THR A 76 16.74 -2.04 -21.51
N ILE A 77 16.76 -2.35 -20.22
CA ILE A 77 15.66 -2.97 -19.48
C ILE A 77 15.20 -1.96 -18.44
N VAL A 78 13.90 -1.68 -18.43
CA VAL A 78 13.25 -0.91 -17.37
C VAL A 78 13.02 -1.87 -16.20
N GLU A 79 13.71 -1.67 -15.09
CA GLU A 79 13.51 -2.45 -13.85
C GLU A 79 13.00 -1.55 -12.74
N LYS A 80 12.11 -2.08 -11.89
CA LYS A 80 11.67 -1.39 -10.66
C LYS A 80 12.85 -1.30 -9.70
N VAL A 81 12.95 -0.20 -8.96
CA VAL A 81 14.03 -0.02 -7.98
C VAL A 81 13.74 -0.73 -6.65
N THR A 82 12.50 -1.18 -6.45
CA THR A 82 12.01 -1.85 -5.24
C THR A 82 10.94 -2.90 -5.61
N THR A 83 10.49 -3.68 -4.63
CA THR A 83 9.49 -4.76 -4.78
C THR A 83 8.46 -4.71 -3.64
N MET A 84 7.35 -5.43 -3.78
CA MET A 84 6.37 -5.59 -2.69
C MET A 84 7.00 -6.24 -1.45
N GLU A 85 7.84 -7.27 -1.60
CA GLU A 85 8.57 -7.91 -0.49
C GLU A 85 9.53 -6.94 0.23
N ALA A 86 10.22 -6.08 -0.52
CA ALA A 86 11.07 -5.05 0.07
C ALA A 86 10.25 -3.97 0.79
N LEU A 87 9.08 -3.63 0.27
CA LEU A 87 8.14 -2.72 0.91
C LEU A 87 7.58 -3.31 2.22
N GLU A 88 7.16 -4.57 2.20
CA GLU A 88 6.71 -5.33 3.37
C GLU A 88 7.78 -5.29 4.47
N THR A 89 9.03 -5.61 4.13
CA THR A 89 10.14 -5.59 5.09
C THR A 89 10.31 -4.20 5.70
N ALA A 90 10.31 -3.16 4.87
CA ALA A 90 10.49 -1.79 5.34
C ALA A 90 9.34 -1.30 6.22
N LEU A 91 8.10 -1.72 5.93
CA LEU A 91 6.94 -1.46 6.76
C LEU A 91 7.03 -2.18 8.11
N ALA A 92 7.45 -3.44 8.12
CA ALA A 92 7.61 -4.23 9.34
C ALA A 92 8.71 -3.70 10.28
N ASP A 93 9.75 -3.08 9.72
CA ASP A 93 10.84 -2.44 10.46
C ASP A 93 10.44 -1.11 11.10
N ASP A 94 9.32 -0.50 10.66
CA ASP A 94 8.82 0.73 11.26
C ASP A 94 8.08 0.44 12.57
N PRO A 95 8.50 1.04 13.71
CA PRO A 95 7.93 0.73 15.01
C PRO A 95 6.49 1.25 15.21
N GLU A 96 6.05 2.24 14.42
CA GLU A 96 4.71 2.79 14.51
C GLU A 96 3.70 2.00 13.67
N LEU A 97 4.13 1.45 12.52
CA LEU A 97 3.28 0.65 11.63
C LEU A 97 3.30 -0.84 11.98
N GLY A 98 4.49 -1.37 12.26
CA GLY A 98 4.71 -2.78 12.55
C GLY A 98 4.46 -3.72 11.36
N ALA A 99 4.59 -5.02 11.62
CA ALA A 99 4.43 -6.05 10.61
C ALA A 99 2.99 -6.11 10.06
N PRO A 100 2.82 -6.24 8.73
CA PRO A 100 1.51 -6.52 8.15
C PRO A 100 0.89 -7.82 8.66
N ASP A 101 -0.45 -7.88 8.69
CA ASP A 101 -1.19 -9.10 9.04
C ASP A 101 -1.13 -10.16 7.93
N TYR A 102 -0.92 -9.73 6.69
CA TYR A 102 -0.69 -10.61 5.55
C TYR A 102 0.13 -9.89 4.48
N ALA A 103 1.01 -10.62 3.79
CA ALA A 103 1.73 -10.12 2.64
C ALA A 103 2.05 -11.24 1.64
N ASP A 104 1.99 -10.91 0.35
CA ASP A 104 2.51 -11.72 -0.75
C ASP A 104 3.10 -10.82 -1.86
N GLU A 105 3.52 -11.42 -2.97
CA GLU A 105 4.11 -10.69 -4.11
C GLU A 105 3.18 -9.63 -4.74
N GLY A 106 1.86 -9.72 -4.52
CA GLY A 106 0.87 -8.84 -5.13
C GLY A 106 0.16 -7.89 -4.18
N MET A 107 0.17 -8.18 -2.87
CA MET A 107 -0.65 -7.45 -1.89
C MET A 107 -0.06 -7.52 -0.48
N ILE A 108 -0.14 -6.40 0.24
CA ILE A 108 0.13 -6.29 1.68
C ILE A 108 -1.17 -5.87 2.37
N GLN A 109 -1.49 -6.44 3.53
CA GLN A 109 -2.72 -6.15 4.27
C GLN A 109 -2.44 -5.88 5.74
N TYR A 110 -3.11 -4.86 6.25
CA TYR A 110 -3.25 -4.56 7.66
C TYR A 110 -4.71 -4.63 8.10
N LEU A 111 -4.93 -5.16 9.29
CA LEU A 111 -6.18 -5.15 10.02
C LEU A 111 -5.98 -4.42 11.35
N HIS A 112 -6.04 -3.09 11.31
CA HIS A 112 -5.89 -2.27 12.49
C HIS A 112 -7.20 -2.21 13.28
N THR A 113 -7.12 -2.33 14.61
CA THR A 113 -8.30 -2.31 15.47
C THR A 113 -8.11 -1.34 16.62
N GLN A 114 -9.07 -0.44 16.78
CA GLN A 114 -9.09 0.53 17.88
C GLN A 114 -10.45 0.50 18.60
N ARG A 115 -10.48 0.94 19.86
CA ARG A 115 -11.72 1.26 20.56
C ARG A 115 -11.87 2.77 20.65
N VAL A 116 -12.94 3.30 20.06
CA VAL A 116 -13.22 4.74 20.05
C VAL A 116 -14.33 5.02 21.06
N ILE A 117 -14.12 6.02 21.91
CA ILE A 117 -15.13 6.53 22.86
C ILE A 117 -15.37 7.99 22.52
N PRO A 118 -16.46 8.34 21.81
CA PRO A 118 -16.75 9.72 21.48
C PRO A 118 -16.93 10.58 22.73
N PRO A 119 -16.60 11.88 22.67
CA PRO A 119 -16.89 12.81 23.75
C PRO A 119 -18.37 12.72 24.14
N TYR A 120 -18.64 12.71 25.45
CA TYR A 120 -19.99 12.66 26.02
C TYR A 120 -20.77 11.34 25.80
N GLN A 121 -20.15 10.28 25.25
CA GLN A 121 -20.72 8.94 25.22
C GLN A 121 -20.10 8.04 26.29
N THR A 122 -20.92 7.21 26.94
CA THR A 122 -20.45 6.23 27.93
C THR A 122 -20.08 4.88 27.31
N ARG A 123 -20.65 4.57 26.14
CA ARG A 123 -20.37 3.35 25.38
C ARG A 123 -19.59 3.72 24.13
N GLY A 124 -18.35 3.24 24.05
CA GLY A 124 -17.55 3.31 22.82
C GLY A 124 -17.91 2.20 21.83
N TYR A 125 -17.44 2.36 20.59
CA TYR A 125 -17.55 1.38 19.53
C TYR A 125 -16.17 0.83 19.15
N LYS A 126 -16.15 -0.32 18.49
CA LYS A 126 -14.92 -0.89 17.91
C LYS A 126 -14.72 -0.31 16.52
N LEU A 127 -13.59 0.34 16.26
CA LEU A 127 -13.16 0.71 14.92
C LEU A 127 -12.24 -0.37 14.37
N ILE A 128 -12.51 -0.84 13.16
CA ILE A 128 -11.69 -1.79 12.44
C ILE A 128 -11.34 -1.14 11.11
N GLU A 129 -10.05 -0.98 10.84
CA GLU A 129 -9.53 -0.48 9.58
C GLU A 129 -8.81 -1.61 8.86
N LEU A 130 -9.36 -2.03 7.73
CA LEU A 130 -8.71 -2.94 6.79
C LEU A 130 -8.05 -2.11 5.70
N VAL A 131 -6.73 -2.14 5.62
CA VAL A 131 -5.99 -1.46 4.57
C VAL A 131 -5.25 -2.48 3.73
N ARG A 132 -5.47 -2.47 2.41
CA ARG A 132 -4.73 -3.30 1.46
C ARG A 132 -3.86 -2.43 0.57
N ILE A 133 -2.62 -2.82 0.38
CA ILE A 133 -1.64 -2.13 -0.45
C ILE A 133 -1.33 -3.02 -1.65
N TYR A 134 -1.53 -2.49 -2.85
CA TYR A 134 -1.29 -3.15 -4.12
C TYR A 134 -0.24 -2.38 -4.92
N GLU A 135 0.48 -3.08 -5.79
CA GLU A 135 1.24 -2.39 -6.83
C GLU A 135 0.27 -1.82 -7.90
N ALA A 136 0.46 -0.56 -8.28
CA ALA A 136 -0.32 0.08 -9.33
C ALA A 136 -0.17 -0.67 -10.66
N GLY A 137 -1.30 -1.03 -11.29
CA GLY A 137 -1.33 -1.81 -12.53
C GLY A 137 -1.22 -3.33 -12.34
N ALA A 138 -1.16 -3.82 -11.10
CA ALA A 138 -1.46 -5.22 -10.82
C ALA A 138 -2.93 -5.52 -11.14
N ALA A 139 -3.22 -6.68 -11.70
CA ALA A 139 -4.60 -7.08 -11.96
C ALA A 139 -5.37 -7.22 -10.63
N PRO A 140 -6.61 -6.72 -10.54
CA PRO A 140 -7.47 -7.00 -9.39
C PRO A 140 -7.57 -8.51 -9.16
N ARG A 141 -7.46 -8.96 -7.91
CA ARG A 141 -7.72 -10.34 -7.54
C ARG A 141 -9.15 -10.43 -7.03
N ASP A 142 -9.99 -11.13 -7.79
CA ASP A 142 -11.39 -11.47 -7.46
C ASP A 142 -11.51 -12.25 -6.15
#